data_AF-A0A1Y3BFJ9-F1
#
_entry.id   AF-A0A1Y3BFJ9-F1
#
_cell.length_a   1.000
_cell.length_b   1.000
_cell.length_c   1.000
_cell.angle_alpha   90.00
_cell.angle_beta   90.00
_cell.angle_gamma   90.00
#
_symmetry.space_group_name_H-M   'P 1'
#
loop_
_entity.id
_entity.type
_entity.pdbx_description
1 polymer ?
#
loop_
_entity_poly.entity_id
_entity_poly.type
_entity_poly.pdbx_seq_one_letter_code
_entity_poly.pdbx_strand_id
1 'polypeptide(L)'
;KYIKKEYEDFVLTIGDFDECVFLNEAASKELGTAELQSQFEIDEKLFQQQQQQQQVPYDNISNGTLVPATPLSSKQYLDSRTSVKKILTPISSATTSISRLHSILKNHTNEPSKDLQRIFEKCDKNPQTKINDIIKKMGDIFAEAYAKTNQDQSIIRSNEEFQCIMTSGQEFANKRRVFAETFFYYIFEKILKGELSKRIPQSNISQSLSKMVSSDILIRSLFACSLEIILFSYNICNRVFPWILHIYEDHPQLKIPPFFFYKVIEPIIREEQGLSRDIVKHLNTIEEKILDCLAWTKDSPLWILLSKT
;
A
#
# COMPACT_ATOMS: atom_id res chain seq x y z
N LYS A 1 22.36 -22.59 -25.20
CA LYS A 1 21.63 -23.12 -26.39
C LYS A 1 20.40 -23.94 -25.99
N TYR A 2 20.52 -24.90 -25.07
CA TYR A 2 19.38 -25.69 -24.57
C TYR A 2 18.25 -24.83 -23.95
N ILE A 3 18.60 -23.97 -22.98
CA ILE A 3 17.63 -23.10 -22.27
C ILE A 3 16.85 -22.18 -23.23
N LYS A 4 17.50 -21.64 -24.27
CA LYS A 4 16.84 -20.75 -25.24
C LYS A 4 15.77 -21.49 -26.05
N LYS A 5 16.06 -22.72 -26.46
CA LYS A 5 15.12 -23.55 -27.22
C LYS A 5 13.91 -23.95 -26.36
N GLU A 6 14.15 -24.32 -25.11
CA GLU A 6 13.08 -24.67 -24.17
C GLU A 6 12.17 -23.47 -23.86
N TYR A 7 12.75 -22.26 -23.75
CA TYR A 7 11.98 -21.02 -23.63
C TYR A 7 11.18 -20.68 -24.90
N GLU A 8 11.78 -20.79 -26.09
CA GLU A 8 11.08 -20.56 -27.37
C GLU A 8 9.89 -21.52 -27.54
N ASP A 9 10.09 -22.82 -27.29
CA ASP A 9 9.04 -23.83 -27.33
C ASP A 9 7.93 -23.53 -26.30
N PHE A 10 8.30 -23.07 -25.10
CA PHE A 10 7.35 -22.65 -24.06
C PHE A 10 6.52 -21.43 -24.50
N VAL A 11 7.17 -20.34 -24.92
CA VAL A 11 6.50 -19.09 -25.36
C VAL A 11 5.55 -19.34 -26.52
N LEU A 12 5.96 -20.15 -27.51
CA LEU A 12 5.10 -20.53 -28.63
C LEU A 12 3.89 -21.38 -28.18
N THR A 13 4.07 -22.22 -27.15
CA THR A 13 2.98 -23.04 -26.60
C THR A 13 1.96 -22.20 -25.84
N ILE A 14 2.40 -21.20 -25.07
CA ILE A 14 1.51 -20.33 -24.28
C ILE A 14 0.97 -19.15 -25.09
N GLY A 15 1.60 -18.81 -26.22
CA GLY A 15 1.23 -17.68 -27.07
C GLY A 15 1.52 -16.31 -26.43
N ASP A 16 2.51 -16.26 -25.54
CA ASP A 16 2.86 -15.04 -24.79
C ASP A 16 3.94 -14.23 -25.51
N PHE A 17 4.23 -13.04 -24.99
CA PHE A 17 5.25 -12.16 -25.53
C PHE A 17 6.66 -12.74 -25.36
N ASP A 18 7.45 -12.74 -26.42
CA ASP A 18 8.86 -13.13 -26.37
C ASP A 18 9.71 -12.01 -25.75
N GLU A 19 10.02 -12.15 -24.47
CA GLU A 19 10.86 -11.22 -23.71
C GLU A 19 12.31 -11.17 -24.23
N CYS A 20 12.78 -12.15 -25.02
CA CYS A 20 14.12 -12.11 -25.60
C CYS A 20 14.28 -10.94 -26.59
N VAL A 21 13.19 -10.33 -27.07
CA VAL A 21 13.26 -9.12 -27.91
C VAL A 21 14.00 -7.97 -27.20
N PHE A 22 13.93 -7.91 -25.86
CA PHE A 22 14.63 -6.88 -25.07
C PHE A 22 16.16 -7.06 -25.05
N LEU A 23 16.67 -8.21 -25.47
CA LEU A 23 18.12 -8.46 -25.58
C LEU A 23 18.71 -7.89 -26.88
N ASN A 24 17.87 -7.48 -27.83
CA ASN A 24 18.34 -6.86 -29.06
C ASN A 24 18.92 -5.46 -28.76
N GLU A 25 20.10 -5.15 -29.30
CA GLU A 25 20.79 -3.87 -29.10
C GLU A 25 19.95 -2.67 -29.58
N ALA A 26 19.08 -2.88 -30.57
CA ALA A 26 18.16 -1.86 -31.07
C ALA A 26 16.89 -1.70 -30.21
N ALA A 27 16.61 -2.62 -29.29
CA ALA A 27 15.35 -2.66 -28.54
C ALA A 27 15.09 -1.38 -27.75
N SER A 28 16.14 -0.80 -27.13
CA SER A 28 16.00 0.44 -26.35
C SER A 28 15.56 1.63 -27.20
N LYS A 29 16.02 1.68 -28.44
CA LYS A 29 15.69 2.73 -29.42
C LYS A 29 14.32 2.50 -30.04
N GLU A 30 13.97 1.26 -30.38
CA GLU A 30 12.69 0.89 -30.99
C GLU A 30 11.52 0.96 -30.01
N LEU A 31 11.75 0.61 -28.74
CA LEU A 31 10.75 0.67 -27.67
C LEU A 31 10.68 2.04 -27.00
N GLY A 32 11.54 2.99 -27.40
CA GLY A 32 11.57 4.34 -26.84
C GLY A 32 11.97 4.39 -25.36
N THR A 33 12.67 3.38 -24.84
CA THR A 33 13.15 3.32 -23.45
C THR A 33 14.48 4.06 -23.24
N ALA A 34 14.78 5.02 -24.12
CA ALA A 34 16.04 5.76 -24.18
C ALA A 34 16.51 6.19 -22.79
N GLU A 35 17.54 5.48 -22.32
CA GLU A 35 18.56 5.90 -21.38
C GLU A 35 18.07 6.56 -20.08
N LEU A 36 17.72 5.70 -19.11
CA LEU A 36 18.10 5.96 -17.71
C LEU A 36 19.63 5.86 -17.65
N GLN A 37 20.32 6.88 -18.17
CA GLN A 37 21.77 7.00 -18.13
C GLN A 37 22.23 6.75 -16.68
N SER A 38 23.19 5.83 -16.59
CA SER A 38 23.90 5.42 -15.39
C SER A 38 24.12 6.59 -14.45
N GLN A 39 23.85 6.38 -13.15
CA GLN A 39 24.10 7.35 -12.08
C GLN A 39 25.58 7.79 -11.94
N PHE A 40 26.47 7.39 -12.85
CA PHE A 40 27.91 7.65 -12.81
C PHE A 40 28.37 8.77 -13.75
N GLU A 41 27.63 9.13 -14.80
CA GLU A 41 28.06 10.19 -15.75
C GLU A 41 27.54 11.60 -15.40
N ILE A 42 26.59 11.70 -14.48
CA ILE A 42 25.92 12.97 -14.13
C ILE A 42 26.88 13.92 -13.39
N ASP A 43 27.83 13.38 -12.61
CA ASP A 43 28.78 14.20 -11.83
C ASP A 43 29.81 14.93 -12.70
N GLU A 44 30.22 14.35 -13.82
CA GLU A 44 31.26 14.94 -14.69
C GLU A 44 30.70 16.11 -15.53
N LYS A 45 29.43 15.99 -15.97
CA LYS A 45 28.75 17.06 -16.72
C LYS A 45 28.28 18.22 -15.82
N LEU A 46 27.97 17.97 -14.54
CA LEU A 46 27.63 19.04 -13.59
C LEU A 46 28.84 19.93 -13.27
N PHE A 47 30.05 19.37 -13.23
CA PHE A 47 31.27 20.13 -12.95
C PHE A 47 31.69 21.03 -14.13
N GLN A 48 31.45 20.61 -15.37
CA GLN A 48 31.70 21.42 -16.56
C GLN A 48 30.65 22.52 -16.79
N GLN A 49 29.37 22.27 -16.46
CA GLN A 49 28.31 23.29 -16.61
C GLN A 49 28.43 24.45 -15.63
N GLN A 50 29.14 24.29 -14.51
CA GLN A 50 29.31 25.36 -13.52
C GLN A 50 30.31 26.45 -13.97
N GLN A 51 31.11 26.22 -15.01
CA GLN A 51 32.05 27.21 -15.55
C GLN A 51 31.50 28.06 -16.71
N GLN A 52 30.30 27.77 -17.23
CA GLN A 52 29.75 28.48 -18.41
C GLN A 52 28.36 29.10 -18.17
N GLN A 53 28.11 29.66 -16.99
CA GLN A 53 26.98 30.56 -16.81
C GLN A 53 27.36 32.01 -17.16
N GLN A 54 27.22 32.34 -18.44
CA GLN A 54 26.83 33.69 -18.84
C GLN A 54 26.04 33.60 -20.16
N GLN A 55 24.80 34.09 -20.09
CA GLN A 55 23.86 34.39 -21.19
C GLN A 55 22.85 33.28 -21.57
N VAL A 56 21.61 33.53 -21.15
CA VAL A 56 20.36 32.92 -21.66
C VAL A 56 20.04 33.50 -23.06
N PRO A 57 19.29 32.80 -23.94
CA PRO A 57 17.82 32.83 -23.87
C PRO A 57 17.09 31.50 -24.19
N TYR A 58 15.93 31.39 -23.54
CA TYR A 58 14.73 30.58 -23.82
C TYR A 58 14.63 29.88 -25.17
N ASP A 59 14.59 28.53 -25.12
CA ASP A 59 13.60 27.65 -25.77
C ASP A 59 14.21 26.25 -25.92
N ASN A 60 13.66 25.28 -25.19
CA ASN A 60 13.64 23.83 -25.46
C ASN A 60 13.45 23.07 -24.14
N ILE A 61 12.20 22.96 -23.69
CA ILE A 61 11.82 21.91 -22.73
C ILE A 61 11.11 20.82 -23.53
N SER A 62 11.90 20.04 -24.25
CA SER A 62 11.48 18.78 -24.86
C SER A 62 12.37 17.68 -24.31
N ASN A 63 12.21 17.36 -23.02
CA ASN A 63 12.78 16.16 -22.42
C ASN A 63 11.72 15.47 -21.54
N GLY A 64 11.15 14.39 -22.06
CA GLY A 64 10.70 13.25 -21.25
C GLY A 64 9.25 13.23 -20.73
N THR A 65 8.31 13.98 -21.30
CA THR A 65 6.89 13.85 -20.89
C THR A 65 6.02 13.46 -22.09
N LEU A 66 5.44 12.25 -22.06
CA LEU A 66 4.50 11.69 -23.06
C LEU A 66 3.09 12.31 -23.00
N VAL A 67 2.91 13.45 -22.33
CA VAL A 67 1.59 14.08 -22.14
C VAL A 67 1.61 15.46 -22.79
N PRO A 68 0.69 15.76 -23.72
CA PRO A 68 0.57 17.10 -24.29
C PRO A 68 0.32 18.11 -23.17
N ALA A 69 1.09 19.20 -23.14
CA ALA A 69 0.89 20.27 -22.18
C ALA A 69 -0.39 21.04 -22.51
N THR A 70 -1.50 20.69 -21.86
CA THR A 70 -2.73 21.49 -21.90
C THR A 70 -2.65 22.63 -20.87
N PRO A 71 -3.21 23.81 -21.17
CA PRO A 71 -3.08 25.03 -20.34
C PRO A 71 -3.61 24.91 -18.89
N LEU A 72 -4.31 23.84 -18.55
CA LEU A 72 -4.80 23.52 -17.19
C LEU A 72 -3.81 22.72 -16.32
N SER A 73 -2.61 22.40 -16.80
CA SER A 73 -1.59 21.74 -15.96
C SER A 73 -0.87 22.77 -15.09
N SER A 74 -1.51 23.20 -14.00
CA SER A 74 -0.97 24.12 -12.97
C SER A 74 0.22 23.55 -12.17
N LYS A 75 1.08 22.72 -12.80
CA LYS A 75 2.34 22.23 -12.22
C LYS A 75 3.37 23.34 -12.04
N GLN A 76 3.24 24.45 -12.76
CA GLN A 76 4.16 25.60 -12.70
C GLN A 76 3.95 26.48 -11.46
N TYR A 77 2.79 26.41 -10.81
CA TYR A 77 2.45 27.22 -9.63
C TYR A 77 2.68 26.50 -8.30
N LEU A 78 3.14 25.24 -8.32
CA LEU A 78 3.52 24.53 -7.11
C LEU A 78 4.94 24.95 -6.73
N ASP A 79 5.02 25.90 -5.80
CA ASP A 79 6.26 26.41 -5.23
C ASP A 79 7.17 25.25 -4.79
N SER A 80 8.41 25.34 -5.23
CA SER A 80 9.41 24.28 -5.34
C SER A 80 9.93 23.81 -3.96
N ARG A 81 9.09 23.12 -3.18
CA ARG A 81 9.54 22.25 -2.07
C ARG A 81 9.96 20.85 -2.51
N THR A 82 10.13 20.64 -3.81
CA THR A 82 10.61 19.37 -4.36
C THR A 82 11.99 19.59 -4.94
N SER A 83 13.02 19.27 -4.16
CA SER A 83 14.28 18.84 -4.74
C SER A 83 13.95 17.74 -5.74
N VAL A 84 14.20 18.03 -7.02
CA VAL A 84 14.23 17.12 -8.18
C VAL A 84 13.27 15.93 -8.06
N LYS A 85 12.14 15.95 -8.80
CA LYS A 85 11.40 14.70 -9.09
C LYS A 85 12.35 13.76 -9.84
N LYS A 86 13.18 13.02 -9.09
CA LYS A 86 13.95 11.90 -9.57
C LYS A 86 12.89 10.95 -10.11
N ILE A 87 12.83 10.80 -11.43
CA ILE A 87 11.96 9.82 -12.07
C ILE A 87 12.53 8.47 -11.62
N LEU A 88 11.99 7.95 -10.52
CA LEU A 88 12.37 6.64 -10.02
C LEU A 88 11.77 5.60 -10.97
N THR A 89 12.56 4.59 -11.31
CA THR A 89 12.01 3.41 -11.98
C THR A 89 10.93 2.79 -11.10
N PRO A 90 9.98 2.04 -11.67
CA PRO A 90 8.95 1.34 -10.89
C PRO A 90 9.54 0.50 -9.75
N ILE A 91 10.68 -0.16 -9.98
CA ILE A 91 11.41 -0.95 -8.97
C ILE A 91 12.00 -0.05 -7.88
N SER A 92 12.63 1.07 -8.24
CA SER A 92 13.18 2.00 -7.23
C SER A 92 12.09 2.68 -6.41
N SER A 93 10.96 3.02 -7.02
CA SER A 93 9.78 3.55 -6.32
C SER A 93 9.24 2.52 -5.32
N ALA A 94 9.05 1.26 -5.76
CA ALA A 94 8.67 0.13 -4.91
C ALA A 94 9.59 -0.02 -3.70
N THR A 95 10.90 -0.13 -3.97
CA THR A 95 11.91 -0.37 -2.94
C THR A 95 11.96 0.77 -1.94
N THR A 96 11.84 2.02 -2.40
CA THR A 96 11.82 3.19 -1.54
C THR A 96 10.59 3.21 -0.62
N SER A 97 9.41 2.87 -1.15
CA SER A 97 8.18 2.78 -0.34
C SER A 97 8.31 1.71 0.75
N ILE A 98 8.83 0.53 0.38
CA ILE A 98 9.12 -0.57 1.30
C ILE A 98 10.11 -0.11 2.38
N SER A 99 11.27 0.44 2.01
CA SER A 99 12.30 0.89 2.96
C SER A 99 11.76 1.92 3.95
N ARG A 100 10.93 2.86 3.48
CA ARG A 100 10.30 3.86 4.35
C ARG A 100 9.34 3.21 5.35
N LEU A 101 8.54 2.25 4.91
CA LEU A 101 7.63 1.51 5.78
C LEU A 101 8.40 0.68 6.83
N HIS A 102 9.47 -0.02 6.44
CA HIS A 102 10.36 -0.70 7.38
C HIS A 102 10.98 0.26 8.40
N SER A 103 11.36 1.46 7.98
CA SER A 103 11.90 2.47 8.90
C SER A 103 10.89 2.92 9.96
N ILE A 104 9.60 3.02 9.61
CA ILE A 104 8.53 3.34 10.56
C ILE A 104 8.35 2.20 11.57
N LEU A 105 8.45 0.95 11.10
CA LEU A 105 8.16 -0.24 11.91
C LEU A 105 9.37 -0.84 12.64
N LYS A 106 10.59 -0.35 12.38
CA LYS A 106 11.85 -0.93 12.90
C LYS A 106 11.88 -1.15 14.41
N ASN A 107 11.24 -0.26 15.19
CA ASN A 107 11.25 -0.29 16.65
C ASN A 107 9.92 -0.79 17.26
N HIS A 108 9.04 -1.34 16.44
CA HIS A 108 7.71 -1.77 16.85
C HIS A 108 7.58 -3.29 16.76
N THR A 109 6.74 -3.86 17.62
CA THR A 109 6.46 -5.30 17.70
C THR A 109 5.04 -5.59 17.20
N ASN A 110 4.78 -6.84 16.83
CA ASN A 110 3.44 -7.33 16.49
C ASN A 110 2.56 -7.56 17.73
N GLU A 111 2.85 -6.87 18.83
CA GLU A 111 2.16 -6.96 20.11
C GLU A 111 1.89 -5.55 20.65
N PRO A 112 0.86 -5.38 21.51
CA PRO A 112 0.58 -4.10 22.14
C PRO A 112 1.79 -3.57 22.91
N SER A 113 2.20 -2.33 22.64
CA SER A 113 3.26 -1.69 23.41
C SER A 113 2.84 -1.49 24.87
N LYS A 114 3.83 -1.23 25.75
CA LYS A 114 3.57 -0.91 27.17
C LYS A 114 2.65 0.31 27.32
N ASP A 115 2.74 1.28 26.42
CA ASP A 115 1.86 2.45 26.46
C ASP A 115 0.43 2.11 26.03
N LEU A 116 0.28 1.26 25.01
CA LEU A 116 -1.03 0.78 24.58
C LEU A 116 -1.70 -0.06 25.67
N GLN A 117 -0.94 -0.89 26.39
CA GLN A 117 -1.44 -1.65 27.55
C GLN A 117 -1.93 -0.72 28.66
N ARG A 118 -1.18 0.34 29.00
CA ARG A 118 -1.64 1.38 29.95
C ARG A 118 -2.91 2.08 29.50
N ILE A 119 -3.13 2.23 28.20
CA ILE A 119 -4.38 2.78 27.66
C ILE A 119 -5.53 1.79 27.84
N PHE A 120 -5.29 0.49 27.62
CA PHE A 120 -6.28 -0.57 27.84
C PHE A 120 -6.68 -0.74 29.30
N GLU A 121 -5.75 -0.54 30.24
CA GLU A 121 -6.04 -0.55 31.69
C GLU A 121 -7.00 0.57 32.14
N LYS A 122 -7.04 1.69 31.40
CA LYS A 122 -7.98 2.79 31.66
C LYS A 122 -9.40 2.51 31.13
N CYS A 123 -9.60 1.42 30.40
CA CYS A 123 -10.93 1.00 29.95
C CYS A 123 -11.66 0.28 31.08
N ASP A 124 -12.99 0.37 31.10
CA ASP A 124 -13.83 -0.34 32.09
C ASP A 124 -13.70 -1.87 31.97
N LYS A 125 -13.43 -2.35 30.75
CA LYS A 125 -13.16 -3.76 30.43
C LYS A 125 -11.90 -3.84 29.59
N ASN A 126 -10.95 -4.68 29.95
CA ASN A 126 -9.72 -4.86 29.17
C ASN A 126 -10.05 -5.45 27.78
N PRO A 127 -9.85 -4.70 26.69
CA PRO A 127 -10.20 -5.13 25.33
C PRO A 127 -9.09 -5.92 24.63
N GLN A 128 -7.91 -6.06 25.25
CA GLN A 128 -6.71 -6.63 24.62
C GLN A 128 -6.94 -8.02 24.05
N THR A 129 -7.54 -8.94 24.82
CA THR A 129 -7.80 -10.31 24.38
C THR A 129 -8.72 -10.35 23.15
N LYS A 130 -9.73 -9.48 23.12
CA LYS A 130 -10.68 -9.38 22.01
C LYS A 130 -10.01 -8.85 20.75
N ILE A 131 -9.19 -7.81 20.88
CA ILE A 131 -8.43 -7.24 19.77
C ILE A 131 -7.48 -8.29 19.18
N ASN A 132 -6.72 -8.97 20.03
CA ASN A 132 -5.77 -9.99 19.60
C ASN A 132 -6.49 -11.16 18.87
N ASP A 133 -7.65 -11.60 19.35
CA ASP A 133 -8.45 -12.65 18.72
C ASP A 133 -8.95 -12.23 17.32
N ILE A 134 -9.48 -11.00 17.18
CA ILE A 134 -9.91 -10.47 15.88
C ILE A 134 -8.75 -10.42 14.89
N ILE A 135 -7.61 -9.86 15.31
CA ILE A 135 -6.42 -9.73 14.45
C ILE A 135 -5.90 -11.10 14.04
N LYS A 136 -5.84 -12.05 14.98
CA LYS A 136 -5.40 -13.41 14.70
C LYS A 136 -6.29 -14.07 13.65
N LYS A 137 -7.62 -14.06 13.85
CA LYS A 137 -8.58 -14.63 12.92
C LYS A 137 -8.52 -13.98 11.54
N MET A 138 -8.47 -12.65 11.48
CA MET A 138 -8.36 -11.91 10.22
C MET A 138 -7.04 -12.21 9.51
N GLY A 139 -5.94 -12.32 10.26
CA GLY A 139 -4.63 -12.64 9.73
C GLY A 139 -4.53 -14.08 9.21
N ASP A 140 -5.20 -15.04 9.85
CA ASP A 140 -5.28 -16.44 9.40
C ASP A 140 -6.00 -16.51 8.04
N ILE A 141 -7.18 -15.88 7.94
CA ILE A 141 -7.96 -15.81 6.69
C ILE A 141 -7.17 -15.11 5.58
N PHE A 142 -6.49 -14.00 5.90
CA PHE A 142 -5.63 -13.30 4.95
C PHE A 142 -4.52 -14.21 4.44
N ALA A 143 -3.83 -14.95 5.32
CA ALA A 143 -2.73 -15.81 4.92
C ALA A 143 -3.20 -16.94 3.98
N GLU A 144 -4.37 -17.53 4.27
CA GLU A 144 -5.00 -18.54 3.44
C GLU A 144 -5.40 -17.97 2.06
N ALA A 145 -6.10 -16.83 2.02
CA ALA A 145 -6.50 -16.18 0.78
C ALA A 145 -5.29 -15.73 -0.07
N TYR A 146 -4.24 -15.25 0.59
CA TYR A 146 -3.00 -14.85 -0.06
C TYR A 146 -2.32 -16.04 -0.75
N ALA A 147 -2.30 -17.21 -0.11
CA ALA A 147 -1.71 -18.43 -0.65
C ALA A 147 -2.54 -19.01 -1.83
N LYS A 148 -3.87 -19.01 -1.72
CA LYS A 148 -4.78 -19.52 -2.78
C LYS A 148 -4.68 -18.75 -4.09
N THR A 149 -4.54 -17.43 -4.04
CA THR A 149 -4.59 -16.57 -5.24
C THR A 149 -3.42 -16.81 -6.22
N ASN A 150 -2.33 -17.46 -5.79
CA ASN A 150 -1.24 -17.83 -6.70
C ASN A 150 -1.58 -19.06 -7.59
N GLN A 151 -2.69 -19.76 -7.32
CA GLN A 151 -3.06 -20.99 -8.03
C GLN A 151 -3.66 -20.74 -9.42
N ASP A 152 -4.48 -19.68 -9.58
CA ASP A 152 -5.23 -19.45 -10.83
C ASP A 152 -4.48 -18.65 -11.91
N GLN A 153 -3.31 -18.07 -11.58
CA GLN A 153 -2.51 -17.26 -12.51
C GLN A 153 -1.09 -17.80 -12.73
N SER A 154 -0.67 -18.88 -12.05
CA SER A 154 0.66 -19.45 -12.28
C SER A 154 0.61 -20.45 -13.43
N ILE A 155 1.42 -20.19 -14.45
CA ILE A 155 1.58 -21.04 -15.65
C ILE A 155 2.40 -22.31 -15.33
N ILE A 156 2.79 -22.51 -14.06
CA ILE A 156 3.77 -23.50 -13.60
C ILE A 156 3.04 -24.79 -13.24
N ARG A 157 3.17 -25.80 -14.11
CA ARG A 157 2.45 -27.09 -14.03
C ARG A 157 3.24 -28.22 -13.35
N SER A 158 4.45 -27.98 -12.85
CA SER A 158 5.31 -29.01 -12.27
C SER A 158 5.15 -29.09 -10.74
N ASN A 159 4.90 -30.29 -10.22
CA ASN A 159 4.56 -30.49 -8.79
C ASN A 159 5.67 -30.01 -7.82
N GLU A 160 6.94 -30.00 -8.21
CA GLU A 160 8.07 -29.63 -7.34
C GLU A 160 8.37 -28.12 -7.33
N GLU A 161 8.34 -27.44 -8.49
CA GLU A 161 8.50 -25.98 -8.56
C GLU A 161 7.27 -25.28 -7.98
N PHE A 162 6.08 -25.85 -8.21
CA PHE A 162 4.83 -25.42 -7.58
C PHE A 162 4.90 -25.53 -6.05
N GLN A 163 5.48 -26.60 -5.49
CA GLN A 163 5.67 -26.75 -4.04
C GLN A 163 6.60 -25.67 -3.46
N CYS A 164 7.67 -25.30 -4.17
CA CYS A 164 8.61 -24.25 -3.75
C CYS A 164 7.98 -22.85 -3.79
N ILE A 165 7.19 -22.56 -4.83
CA ILE A 165 6.43 -21.30 -4.97
C ILE A 165 5.30 -21.21 -3.94
N MET A 166 4.65 -22.32 -3.60
CA MET A 166 3.65 -22.37 -2.54
C MET A 166 4.26 -22.19 -1.15
N THR A 167 5.42 -22.82 -0.88
CA THR A 167 6.14 -22.67 0.39
C THR A 167 6.61 -21.23 0.57
N SER A 168 7.19 -20.62 -0.47
CA SER A 168 7.55 -19.20 -0.46
C SER A 168 6.33 -18.29 -0.37
N GLY A 169 5.21 -18.63 -1.03
CA GLY A 169 3.94 -17.92 -0.97
C GLY A 169 3.36 -17.84 0.45
N GLN A 170 3.37 -18.95 1.19
CA GLN A 170 2.93 -18.99 2.58
C GLN A 170 3.87 -18.20 3.50
N GLU A 171 5.19 -18.29 3.30
CA GLU A 171 6.15 -17.48 4.03
C GLU A 171 5.98 -15.98 3.77
N PHE A 172 5.72 -15.59 2.52
CA PHE A 172 5.43 -14.20 2.16
C PHE A 172 4.14 -13.74 2.82
N ALA A 173 3.08 -14.56 2.79
CA ALA A 173 1.81 -14.27 3.46
C ALA A 173 2.02 -14.00 4.96
N ASN A 174 2.73 -14.90 5.64
CA ASN A 174 3.03 -14.77 7.06
C ASN A 174 3.87 -13.53 7.37
N LYS A 175 4.90 -13.24 6.55
CA LYS A 175 5.68 -12.00 6.69
C LYS A 175 4.78 -10.78 6.55
N ARG A 176 3.89 -10.73 5.55
CA ARG A 176 3.03 -9.56 5.30
C ARG A 176 2.00 -9.36 6.38
N ARG A 177 1.44 -10.46 6.88
CA ARG A 177 0.59 -10.46 8.06
C ARG A 177 1.31 -9.86 9.26
N VAL A 178 2.50 -10.35 9.62
CA VAL A 178 3.26 -9.81 10.77
C VAL A 178 3.55 -8.32 10.59
N PHE A 179 3.92 -7.88 9.38
CA PHE A 179 4.10 -6.45 9.10
C PHE A 179 2.82 -5.64 9.32
N ALA A 180 1.66 -6.16 8.92
CA ALA A 180 0.38 -5.50 9.12
C ALA A 180 -0.07 -5.50 10.58
N GLU A 181 0.22 -6.57 11.34
CA GLU A 181 -0.03 -6.65 12.79
C GLU A 181 0.81 -5.59 13.53
N THR A 182 2.11 -5.50 13.21
CA THR A 182 2.99 -4.46 13.76
C THR A 182 2.51 -3.06 13.41
N PHE A 183 2.14 -2.81 12.15
CA PHE A 183 1.61 -1.50 11.73
C PHE A 183 0.29 -1.18 12.43
N PHE A 184 -0.59 -2.17 12.62
CA PHE A 184 -1.85 -2.01 13.32
C PHE A 184 -1.65 -1.55 14.77
N TYR A 185 -0.86 -2.25 15.58
CA TYR A 185 -0.68 -1.84 16.98
C TYR A 185 -0.02 -0.47 17.09
N TYR A 186 0.94 -0.20 16.21
CA TYR A 186 1.59 1.09 16.10
C TYR A 186 0.60 2.23 15.80
N ILE A 187 -0.18 2.12 14.72
CA ILE A 187 -1.08 3.20 14.31
C ILE A 187 -2.28 3.32 15.24
N PHE A 188 -2.76 2.20 15.77
CA PHE A 188 -3.87 2.20 16.72
C PHE A 188 -3.50 2.96 17.99
N GLU A 189 -2.30 2.73 18.54
CA GLU A 189 -1.82 3.49 19.69
C GLU A 189 -1.73 4.99 19.39
N LYS A 190 -1.20 5.37 18.22
CA LYS A 190 -1.11 6.79 17.82
C LYS A 190 -2.48 7.43 17.67
N ILE A 191 -3.44 6.74 17.06
CA ILE A 191 -4.83 7.19 16.96
C ILE A 191 -5.43 7.38 18.35
N LEU A 192 -5.29 6.40 19.26
CA LEU A 192 -5.81 6.51 20.61
C LEU A 192 -5.19 7.69 21.37
N LYS A 193 -3.87 7.87 21.30
CA LYS A 193 -3.16 9.01 21.92
C LYS A 193 -3.61 10.35 21.31
N GLY A 194 -3.83 10.40 19.99
CA GLY A 194 -4.34 11.58 19.29
C GLY A 194 -5.75 11.96 19.71
N GLU A 195 -6.66 10.99 19.81
CA GLU A 195 -8.03 11.20 20.26
C GLU A 195 -8.09 11.61 21.75
N LEU A 196 -7.30 10.96 22.61
CA LEU A 196 -7.16 11.29 24.04
C LEU A 196 -6.67 12.72 24.30
N SER A 197 -5.73 13.20 23.48
CA SER A 197 -5.10 14.51 23.69
C SER A 197 -5.89 15.67 23.09
N LYS A 198 -6.59 15.45 21.97
CA LYS A 198 -7.20 16.53 21.18
C LYS A 198 -8.72 16.61 21.30
N ARG A 199 -9.41 15.50 21.53
CA ARG A 199 -10.87 15.42 21.32
C ARG A 199 -11.69 15.00 22.53
N ILE A 200 -11.09 14.30 23.49
CA ILE A 200 -11.82 13.76 24.65
C ILE A 200 -11.60 14.67 25.87
N PRO A 201 -12.67 15.30 26.42
CA PRO A 201 -12.58 16.00 27.70
C PRO A 201 -12.20 15.04 28.82
N GLN A 202 -11.33 15.47 29.75
CA GLN A 202 -10.77 14.63 30.81
C GLN A 202 -11.84 13.90 31.66
N SER A 203 -13.06 14.46 31.76
CA SER A 203 -14.16 13.90 32.55
C SER A 203 -14.78 12.62 31.98
N ASN A 204 -14.69 12.37 30.66
CA ASN A 204 -15.38 11.26 29.99
C ASN A 204 -14.42 10.30 29.25
N ILE A 205 -13.15 10.28 29.67
CA ILE A 205 -12.09 9.51 29.01
C ILE A 205 -12.39 8.01 29.02
N SER A 206 -12.67 7.43 30.19
CA SER A 206 -12.88 5.98 30.31
C SER A 206 -14.03 5.51 29.42
N GLN A 207 -15.19 6.16 29.50
CA GLN A 207 -16.38 5.75 28.74
C GLN A 207 -16.21 5.91 27.22
N SER A 208 -15.63 7.04 26.78
CA SER A 208 -15.43 7.30 25.34
C SER A 208 -14.39 6.35 24.75
N LEU A 209 -13.32 6.09 25.49
CA LEU A 209 -12.26 5.18 25.09
C LEU A 209 -12.73 3.73 25.11
N SER A 210 -13.44 3.31 26.16
CA SER A 210 -14.11 1.99 26.23
C SER A 210 -15.00 1.77 25.00
N LYS A 211 -15.80 2.77 24.61
CA LYS A 211 -16.69 2.66 23.43
C LYS A 211 -15.91 2.54 22.12
N MET A 212 -14.86 3.33 21.95
CA MET A 212 -14.04 3.32 20.73
C MET A 212 -13.27 2.01 20.59
N VAL A 213 -12.57 1.58 21.65
CA VAL A 213 -11.74 0.36 21.64
C VAL A 213 -12.59 -0.91 21.63
N SER A 214 -13.83 -0.87 22.13
CA SER A 214 -14.74 -2.02 22.06
C SER A 214 -15.37 -2.24 20.67
N SER A 215 -15.18 -1.32 19.72
CA SER A 215 -15.81 -1.36 18.39
C SER A 215 -15.09 -2.34 17.45
N ASP A 216 -15.70 -3.50 17.21
CA ASP A 216 -15.17 -4.53 16.32
C ASP A 216 -15.02 -4.02 14.88
N ILE A 217 -15.95 -3.18 14.41
CA ILE A 217 -15.86 -2.64 13.05
C ILE A 217 -14.67 -1.69 12.90
N LEU A 218 -14.30 -0.94 13.95
CA LEU A 218 -13.12 -0.09 13.93
C LEU A 218 -11.85 -0.94 13.85
N ILE A 219 -11.72 -1.94 14.72
CA ILE A 219 -10.55 -2.84 14.77
C ILE A 219 -10.38 -3.55 13.42
N ARG A 220 -11.46 -4.14 12.88
CA ARG A 220 -11.43 -4.85 11.59
C ARG A 220 -11.07 -3.92 10.44
N SER A 221 -11.70 -2.74 10.36
CA SER A 221 -11.43 -1.77 9.30
C SER A 221 -9.98 -1.25 9.36
N LEU A 222 -9.49 -0.95 10.57
CA LEU A 222 -8.13 -0.48 10.78
C LEU A 222 -7.11 -1.55 10.39
N PHE A 223 -7.32 -2.81 10.80
CA PHE A 223 -6.42 -3.91 10.45
C PHE A 223 -6.45 -4.21 8.94
N ALA A 224 -7.62 -4.20 8.31
CA ALA A 224 -7.72 -4.34 6.86
C ALA A 224 -6.99 -3.19 6.12
N CYS A 225 -7.07 -1.96 6.63
CA CYS A 225 -6.34 -0.83 6.06
C CYS A 225 -4.82 -0.99 6.26
N SER A 226 -4.37 -1.53 7.40
CA SER A 226 -2.97 -1.89 7.61
C SER A 226 -2.50 -2.91 6.56
N LEU A 227 -3.28 -3.97 6.32
CA LEU A 227 -2.99 -4.97 5.29
C LEU A 227 -2.92 -4.33 3.90
N GLU A 228 -3.87 -3.48 3.54
CA GLU A 228 -3.88 -2.76 2.26
C GLU A 228 -2.60 -1.92 2.05
N ILE A 229 -2.16 -1.19 3.09
CA ILE A 229 -0.92 -0.41 3.02
C ILE A 229 0.29 -1.33 2.80
N ILE A 230 0.37 -2.47 3.49
CA ILE A 230 1.45 -3.44 3.29
C ILE A 230 1.39 -4.06 1.89
N LEU A 231 0.21 -4.39 1.38
CA LEU A 231 0.06 -4.97 0.03
C LEU A 231 0.48 -3.97 -1.05
N PHE A 232 -0.04 -2.74 -0.97
CA PHE A 232 0.29 -1.66 -1.89
C PHE A 232 1.79 -1.32 -1.87
N SER A 233 2.40 -1.24 -0.69
CA SER A 233 3.82 -0.87 -0.56
C SER A 233 4.76 -1.82 -1.30
N TYR A 234 4.36 -3.08 -1.49
CA TYR A 234 5.16 -4.06 -2.22
C TYR A 234 4.70 -4.28 -3.66
N ASN A 235 3.88 -3.36 -4.20
CA ASN A 235 3.39 -3.34 -5.57
C ASN A 235 2.84 -4.69 -6.04
N ILE A 236 1.98 -5.28 -5.22
CA ILE A 236 1.33 -6.53 -5.55
C ILE A 236 0.18 -6.24 -6.52
N CYS A 237 0.48 -6.27 -7.82
CA CYS A 237 -0.46 -5.90 -8.89
C CYS A 237 -1.70 -6.80 -9.00
N ASN A 238 -1.67 -8.00 -8.42
CA ASN A 238 -2.79 -8.95 -8.46
C ASN A 238 -3.75 -8.88 -7.26
N ARG A 239 -3.48 -8.02 -6.27
CA ARG A 239 -4.29 -7.90 -5.04
C ARG A 239 -4.62 -6.43 -4.76
N VAL A 240 -5.38 -5.83 -5.67
CA VAL A 240 -5.75 -4.42 -5.64
C VAL A 240 -7.08 -4.24 -4.90
N PHE A 241 -7.23 -3.15 -4.14
CA PHE A 241 -8.49 -2.77 -3.52
C PHE A 241 -9.68 -2.80 -4.51
N PRO A 242 -10.82 -3.44 -4.17
CA PRO A 242 -11.27 -3.84 -2.82
C PRO A 242 -10.98 -5.30 -2.45
N TRP A 243 -9.95 -5.96 -3.02
CA TRP A 243 -9.62 -7.36 -2.72
C TRP A 243 -9.56 -7.65 -1.21
N ILE A 244 -8.95 -6.75 -0.43
CA ILE A 244 -8.85 -6.90 1.03
C ILE A 244 -10.21 -6.93 1.76
N LEU A 245 -11.26 -6.36 1.18
CA LEU A 245 -12.61 -6.41 1.72
C LEU A 245 -13.31 -7.71 1.29
N HIS A 246 -13.11 -8.13 0.04
CA HIS A 246 -13.73 -9.34 -0.52
C HIS A 246 -13.31 -10.61 0.24
N ILE A 247 -12.05 -10.71 0.70
CA ILE A 247 -11.60 -11.89 1.46
C ILE A 247 -12.36 -12.11 2.78
N TYR A 248 -13.08 -11.09 3.28
CA TYR A 248 -13.89 -11.19 4.50
C TYR A 248 -15.40 -11.22 4.21
N GLU A 249 -15.83 -11.22 2.95
CA GLU A 249 -17.24 -11.14 2.57
C GLU A 249 -18.02 -12.39 3.01
N ASP A 250 -17.44 -13.57 2.84
CA ASP A 250 -18.00 -14.87 3.25
C ASP A 250 -17.88 -15.14 4.77
N HIS A 251 -17.35 -14.18 5.53
CA HIS A 251 -17.18 -14.28 6.98
C HIS A 251 -18.05 -13.25 7.71
N PRO A 252 -19.32 -13.56 8.04
CA PRO A 252 -20.27 -12.57 8.58
C PRO A 252 -19.77 -11.81 9.82
N GLN A 253 -19.02 -12.48 10.69
CA GLN A 253 -18.45 -11.88 11.91
C GLN A 253 -17.27 -10.94 11.62
N LEU A 254 -16.63 -11.07 10.45
CA LEU A 254 -15.46 -10.30 10.06
C LEU A 254 -15.72 -9.39 8.85
N LYS A 255 -16.90 -9.46 8.21
CA LYS A 255 -17.30 -8.61 7.08
C LYS A 255 -17.09 -7.14 7.41
N ILE A 256 -16.45 -6.44 6.46
CA ILE A 256 -16.14 -5.01 6.54
C ILE A 256 -16.88 -4.30 5.43
N PRO A 257 -18.02 -3.65 5.72
CA PRO A 257 -18.69 -2.81 4.74
C PRO A 257 -17.78 -1.64 4.32
N PRO A 258 -17.66 -1.32 3.01
CA PRO A 258 -16.88 -0.19 2.53
C PRO A 258 -17.21 1.13 3.25
N PHE A 259 -18.50 1.35 3.55
CA PHE A 259 -18.99 2.50 4.31
C PHE A 259 -18.35 2.67 5.71
N PHE A 260 -17.90 1.59 6.36
CA PHE A 260 -17.17 1.73 7.62
C PHE A 260 -15.66 1.79 7.41
N PHE A 261 -15.15 1.17 6.34
CA PHE A 261 -13.73 1.16 6.02
C PHE A 261 -13.17 2.57 5.77
N TYR A 262 -13.82 3.40 4.97
CA TYR A 262 -13.26 4.72 4.61
C TYR A 262 -12.99 5.60 5.84
N LYS A 263 -13.74 5.41 6.93
CA LYS A 263 -13.63 6.19 8.17
C LYS A 263 -12.29 6.02 8.89
N VAL A 264 -11.52 4.97 8.60
CA VAL A 264 -10.18 4.79 9.19
C VAL A 264 -9.08 5.46 8.38
N ILE A 265 -9.33 5.85 7.13
CA ILE A 265 -8.31 6.41 6.22
C ILE A 265 -7.80 7.76 6.73
N GLU A 266 -8.71 8.70 7.00
CA GLU A 266 -8.36 10.04 7.49
C GLU A 266 -7.58 10.02 8.82
N PRO A 267 -7.99 9.26 9.86
CA PRO A 267 -7.20 9.08 11.08
C PRO A 267 -5.78 8.53 10.84
N ILE A 268 -5.61 7.56 9.94
CA ILE A 268 -4.29 6.98 9.64
C ILE A 268 -3.37 8.03 9.01
N ILE A 269 -3.85 8.73 7.96
CA ILE A 269 -3.07 9.76 7.26
C ILE A 269 -2.74 10.92 8.23
N ARG A 270 -3.68 11.28 9.10
CA ARG A 270 -3.51 12.36 10.08
C ARG A 270 -2.46 12.02 11.14
N GLU A 271 -2.48 10.81 11.69
CA GLU A 271 -1.59 10.44 12.79
C GLU A 271 -0.24 9.89 12.30
N GLU A 272 -0.14 9.38 11.05
CA GLU A 272 1.10 8.91 10.44
C GLU A 272 1.61 9.80 9.30
N GLN A 273 2.25 10.91 9.66
CA GLN A 273 2.90 11.82 8.71
C GLN A 273 4.14 11.22 8.02
N GLY A 274 4.62 10.05 8.48
CA GLY A 274 5.73 9.32 7.89
C GLY A 274 5.35 8.53 6.64
N LEU A 275 4.07 8.37 6.28
CA LEU A 275 3.67 7.67 5.06
C LEU A 275 4.29 8.32 3.79
N SER A 276 4.54 7.51 2.76
CA SER A 276 4.98 8.04 1.46
C SER A 276 3.81 8.73 0.77
N ARG A 277 4.10 9.69 -0.13
CA ARG A 277 3.06 10.39 -0.90
C ARG A 277 2.25 9.43 -1.76
N ASP A 278 2.88 8.37 -2.27
CA ASP A 278 2.20 7.36 -3.09
C ASP A 278 1.20 6.54 -2.27
N ILE A 279 1.55 6.16 -1.03
CA ILE A 279 0.61 5.50 -0.10
C ILE A 279 -0.54 6.45 0.24
N VAL A 280 -0.27 7.71 0.56
CA VAL A 280 -1.33 8.69 0.87
C VAL A 280 -2.27 8.87 -0.33
N LYS A 281 -1.71 9.01 -1.54
CA LYS A 281 -2.50 9.12 -2.78
C LYS A 281 -3.35 7.87 -3.03
N HIS A 282 -2.79 6.68 -2.81
CA HIS A 282 -3.51 5.41 -2.91
C HIS A 282 -4.69 5.36 -1.94
N LEU A 283 -4.47 5.70 -0.67
CA LEU A 283 -5.53 5.71 0.34
C LEU A 283 -6.64 6.72 -0.01
N ASN A 284 -6.30 7.92 -0.48
CA ASN A 284 -7.29 8.89 -0.95
C ASN A 284 -8.08 8.36 -2.17
N THR A 285 -7.41 7.65 -3.09
CA THR A 285 -8.08 7.05 -4.26
C THR A 285 -9.06 5.94 -3.83
N ILE A 286 -8.69 5.16 -2.80
CA ILE A 286 -9.60 4.19 -2.18
C ILE A 286 -10.79 4.90 -1.52
N GLU A 287 -10.55 5.96 -0.76
CA GLU A 287 -11.61 6.76 -0.14
C GLU A 287 -12.59 7.30 -1.19
N GLU A 288 -12.07 7.95 -2.23
CA GLU A 288 -12.87 8.42 -3.38
C GLU A 288 -13.69 7.30 -4.01
N LYS A 289 -13.07 6.15 -4.30
CA LYS A 289 -13.77 4.98 -4.86
C LYS A 289 -14.88 4.47 -3.96
N ILE A 290 -14.69 4.49 -2.64
CA ILE A 290 -15.73 4.10 -1.68
C ILE A 290 -16.87 5.10 -1.71
N LEU A 291 -16.56 6.40 -1.65
CA LEU A 291 -17.55 7.47 -1.61
C LEU A 291 -18.31 7.63 -2.94
N ASP A 292 -17.69 7.29 -4.06
CA ASP A 292 -18.29 7.36 -5.39
C ASP A 292 -19.22 6.17 -5.67
N CYS A 293 -18.78 4.93 -5.38
CA CYS A 293 -19.58 3.75 -5.75
C CYS A 293 -19.72 2.68 -4.66
N LEU A 294 -18.67 2.29 -3.92
CA LEU A 294 -18.73 1.08 -3.08
C LEU A 294 -19.59 1.23 -1.81
N ALA A 295 -19.75 2.45 -1.29
CA ALA A 295 -20.63 2.71 -0.16
C ALA A 295 -22.13 2.73 -0.54
N TRP A 296 -22.45 2.73 -1.84
CA TRP A 296 -23.80 2.84 -2.37
C TRP A 296 -24.38 1.50 -2.85
N THR A 297 -23.69 0.39 -2.61
CA THR A 297 -24.22 -0.94 -2.93
C THR A 297 -25.51 -1.23 -2.16
N LYS A 298 -26.36 -2.11 -2.70
CA LYS A 298 -27.70 -2.40 -2.13
C LYS A 298 -27.63 -2.95 -0.69
N ASP A 299 -26.55 -3.64 -0.34
CA ASP A 299 -26.31 -4.22 0.98
C ASP A 299 -25.59 -3.28 1.94
N SER A 300 -25.36 -2.02 1.53
CA SER A 300 -24.63 -1.06 2.34
C SER A 300 -25.39 -0.66 3.61
N PRO A 301 -24.71 -0.58 4.77
CA PRO A 301 -25.30 -0.07 6.01
C PRO A 301 -25.67 1.42 5.91
N LEU A 302 -25.21 2.13 4.87
CA LEU A 302 -25.61 3.51 4.58
C LEU A 302 -27.13 3.65 4.47
N TRP A 303 -27.80 2.72 3.79
CA TRP A 303 -29.26 2.78 3.59
C TRP A 303 -30.04 2.66 4.91
N ILE A 304 -29.50 1.91 5.88
CA ILE A 304 -30.08 1.79 7.23
C ILE A 304 -29.91 3.09 8.02
N LEU A 305 -28.84 3.84 7.79
CA LEU A 305 -28.63 5.14 8.43
C LEU A 305 -29.54 6.20 7.82
N LEU A 306 -29.65 6.23 6.49
CA LEU A 306 -30.53 7.15 5.78
C LEU A 306 -32.00 6.93 6.12
N SER A 307 -32.44 5.69 6.34
CA SER A 307 -33.83 5.40 6.72
C SER A 307 -34.20 5.81 8.15
N LYS A 308 -33.21 6.12 8.98
CA LYS A 308 -33.39 6.62 10.35
C LYS A 308 -33.34 8.15 10.45
N THR A 309 -33.07 8.82 9.33
CA THR A 309 -32.99 10.28 9.24
C THR A 309 -34.30 10.81 8.69
#